data_AF-A0A2S2P4G3-F1
#
_entry.id   AF-A0A2S2P4G3-F1
#
_cell.length_a   1.000
_cell.length_b   1.000
_cell.length_c   1.000
_cell.angle_alpha   90.00
_cell.angle_beta   90.00
_cell.angle_gamma   90.00
#
_symmetry.space_group_name_H-M   'P 1'
#
loop_
_entity.id
_entity.type
_entity.pdbx_description
1 polymer ?
#
loop_
_entity_poly.entity_id
_entity_poly.type
_entity_poly.pdbx_seq_one_letter_code
_entity_poly.pdbx_strand_id
1 'polypeptide(L)'
;EVEYNGQTFIELQDLLYGFRDPNVMDIKMGTRTFLESEVKNSSARQDLYLKMIAVDPEAPNAEECKLQAVTKLRYMQFREEQSSTCSHGFRIEAMKFRGSPPVTDLKTVKSDEEVNNTLALFLGDRHDIKQRLVVRLNEIRSKLDRSHYFKTHEIVGSSILIIYDDTKIGAWLIDFAKTRQVPEHTVLTHRRPWVPGNHEEGFLFGLDHLIEVN
;
A
#
# COMPACT_ATOMS: atom_id res chain seq x y z
N GLU A 1 -6.97 -22.68 7.87
CA GLU A 1 -8.11 -22.42 6.97
C GLU A 1 -9.34 -23.06 7.57
N VAL A 2 -10.51 -22.43 7.41
CA VAL A 2 -11.78 -22.89 7.96
C VAL A 2 -12.80 -22.94 6.83
N GLU A 3 -13.57 -24.03 6.76
CA GLU A 3 -14.71 -24.12 5.84
C GLU A 3 -15.96 -23.61 6.53
N TYR A 4 -16.65 -22.67 5.89
CA TYR A 4 -17.93 -22.14 6.35
C TYR A 4 -18.85 -21.89 5.16
N ASN A 5 -20.07 -22.44 5.19
CA ASN A 5 -21.05 -22.34 4.09
C ASN A 5 -20.49 -22.70 2.69
N GLY A 6 -19.61 -23.71 2.61
CA GLY A 6 -19.01 -24.16 1.35
C GLY A 6 -17.95 -23.22 0.77
N GLN A 7 -17.48 -22.24 1.55
CA GLN A 7 -16.37 -21.36 1.21
C GLN A 7 -15.21 -21.59 2.18
N THR A 8 -13.98 -21.51 1.66
CA THR A 8 -12.75 -21.61 2.45
C THR A 8 -12.29 -20.22 2.87
N PHE A 9 -12.03 -20.04 4.16
CA PHE A 9 -11.56 -18.79 4.74
C PHE A 9 -10.20 -18.98 5.41
N ILE A 10 -9.38 -17.93 5.38
CA ILE A 10 -8.17 -17.86 6.19
C ILE A 10 -8.58 -17.33 7.56
N GLU A 11 -8.29 -18.11 8.60
CA GLU A 11 -8.45 -17.64 9.97
C GLU A 11 -7.26 -16.74 10.32
N LEU A 12 -7.56 -15.50 10.69
CA LEU A 12 -6.58 -14.47 11.00
C LEU A 12 -6.82 -13.94 12.40
N GLN A 13 -5.73 -13.54 13.06
CA GLN A 13 -5.83 -12.76 14.28
C GLN A 13 -6.58 -11.46 14.01
N ASP A 14 -7.57 -11.14 14.84
CA ASP A 14 -8.16 -9.81 14.87
C ASP A 14 -7.15 -8.81 15.46
N LEU A 15 -6.58 -7.96 14.60
CA LEU A 15 -5.59 -6.95 15.00
C LEU A 15 -6.20 -5.80 15.81
N LEU A 16 -7.52 -5.63 15.75
CA LEU A 16 -8.25 -4.64 16.57
C LEU A 16 -8.53 -5.19 17.98
N TYR A 17 -8.38 -6.49 18.19
CA TYR A 17 -8.63 -7.10 19.48
C TYR A 17 -7.77 -6.46 20.57
N GLY A 18 -8.43 -5.99 21.63
CA GLY A 18 -7.79 -5.34 22.77
C GLY A 18 -7.51 -3.85 22.60
N PHE A 19 -7.77 -3.25 21.44
CA PHE A 19 -7.85 -1.80 21.29
C PHE A 19 -9.23 -1.29 21.73
N ARG A 20 -9.29 -0.03 22.19
CA ARG A 20 -10.54 0.64 22.56
C ARG A 20 -10.82 1.81 21.65
N ASP A 21 -11.83 1.63 20.79
CA ASP A 21 -12.27 2.65 19.82
C ASP A 21 -11.08 3.28 19.06
N PRO A 22 -10.29 2.44 18.33
CA PRO A 22 -9.01 2.87 17.78
C PRO A 22 -9.16 3.72 16.53
N ASN A 23 -8.14 4.54 16.29
CA ASN A 23 -7.84 5.09 14.98
C ASN A 23 -7.08 4.05 14.15
N VAL A 24 -7.38 3.97 12.86
CA VAL A 24 -6.81 2.98 11.93
C VAL A 24 -6.35 3.68 10.65
N MET A 25 -5.17 3.35 10.16
CA MET A 25 -4.68 3.80 8.86
C MET A 25 -4.14 2.61 8.07
N ASP A 26 -4.55 2.52 6.82
CA ASP A 26 -4.05 1.55 5.84
C ASP A 26 -3.12 2.28 4.86
N ILE A 27 -1.84 1.90 4.87
CA ILE A 27 -0.82 2.42 3.97
C ILE A 27 -0.40 1.31 3.02
N LYS A 28 -0.71 1.47 1.74
CA LYS A 28 -0.21 0.56 0.71
C LYS A 28 1.27 0.80 0.45
N MET A 29 2.04 -0.27 0.42
CA MET A 29 3.50 -0.21 0.29
C MET A 29 3.97 -0.58 -1.11
N GLY A 30 5.15 -0.09 -1.44
CA GLY A 30 5.83 -0.31 -2.72
C GLY A 30 5.71 0.86 -3.68
N THR A 31 6.69 1.00 -4.57
CA THR A 31 6.65 1.89 -5.74
C THR A 31 5.86 1.28 -6.90
N ARG A 32 5.55 -0.02 -6.83
CA ARG A 32 4.78 -0.78 -7.82
C ARG A 32 3.69 -1.58 -7.13
N THR A 33 2.46 -1.53 -7.66
CA THR A 33 1.26 -2.13 -7.05
C THR A 33 0.57 -3.19 -7.90
N PHE A 34 1.21 -3.60 -8.99
CA PHE A 34 0.77 -4.69 -9.87
C PHE A 34 1.88 -5.72 -10.05
N LEU A 35 1.51 -7.00 -10.18
CA LEU A 35 2.47 -8.05 -10.55
C LEU A 35 2.81 -7.94 -12.03
N GLU A 36 4.04 -8.27 -12.42
CA GLU A 36 4.44 -8.27 -13.83
C GLU A 36 3.56 -9.21 -14.67
N SER A 37 3.08 -10.31 -14.09
CA SER A 37 2.16 -11.24 -14.75
C SER A 37 0.76 -10.66 -14.98
N GLU A 38 0.30 -9.72 -14.15
CA GLU A 38 -1.04 -9.13 -14.25
C GLU A 38 -1.18 -8.14 -15.42
N VAL A 39 -0.04 -7.66 -15.92
CA VAL A 39 0.04 -6.60 -16.93
C VAL A 39 0.56 -7.10 -18.28
N LYS A 40 0.76 -8.41 -18.43
CA LYS A 40 1.02 -9.04 -19.73
C LYS A 40 -0.18 -8.99 -20.66
N ASN A 41 -1.39 -8.87 -20.11
CA ASN A 41 -2.62 -8.76 -20.90
C ASN A 41 -2.89 -7.29 -21.27
N SER A 42 -2.91 -7.00 -22.57
CA SER A 42 -3.21 -5.69 -23.15
C SER A 42 -4.71 -5.43 -23.35
N SER A 43 -5.61 -6.31 -22.89
CA SER A 43 -7.05 -6.10 -23.00
C SER A 43 -7.48 -4.82 -22.26
N ALA A 44 -8.09 -3.90 -23.00
CA ALA A 44 -8.66 -2.69 -22.45
C ALA A 44 -9.95 -2.97 -21.66
N ARG A 45 -10.19 -2.17 -20.62
CA ARG A 45 -11.30 -2.33 -19.68
C ARG A 45 -12.05 -1.02 -19.49
N GLN A 46 -13.35 -1.04 -19.72
CA GLN A 46 -14.23 0.11 -19.55
C GLN A 46 -14.37 0.53 -18.08
N ASP A 47 -14.44 -0.42 -17.15
CA ASP A 47 -14.58 -0.12 -15.72
C ASP A 47 -13.38 0.63 -15.14
N LEU A 48 -12.17 0.34 -15.64
CA LEU A 48 -10.95 1.05 -15.24
C LEU A 48 -10.88 2.45 -15.84
N TYR A 49 -11.36 2.63 -17.08
CA TYR A 49 -11.45 3.95 -17.70
C TYR A 49 -12.40 4.86 -16.93
N LEU A 50 -13.60 4.37 -16.58
CA LEU A 50 -14.56 5.13 -15.77
C LEU A 50 -13.97 5.54 -14.41
N LYS A 51 -13.19 4.67 -13.77
CA LYS A 51 -12.47 5.00 -12.52
C LYS A 51 -11.35 6.02 -12.73
N MET A 52 -10.68 6.01 -13.88
CA MET A 52 -9.62 6.96 -14.21
C MET A 52 -10.20 8.36 -14.37
N ILE A 53 -11.23 8.52 -15.22
CA ILE A 53 -11.85 9.84 -15.47
C ILE A 53 -12.60 10.39 -14.26
N ALA A 54 -13.04 9.53 -13.34
CA ALA A 54 -13.63 9.96 -12.07
C ALA A 54 -12.60 10.59 -11.12
N VAL A 55 -11.30 10.35 -11.34
CA VAL A 55 -10.19 11.00 -10.61
C VAL A 55 -9.65 12.18 -11.40
N ASP A 56 -9.37 11.98 -12.68
CA ASP A 56 -8.84 13.00 -13.59
C ASP A 56 -9.43 12.79 -15.00
N PRO A 57 -10.39 13.62 -15.42
CA PRO A 57 -11.01 13.54 -16.74
C PRO A 57 -10.05 13.74 -17.92
N GLU A 58 -8.89 14.39 -17.71
CA GLU A 58 -7.91 14.70 -18.75
C GLU A 58 -6.78 13.66 -18.86
N ALA A 59 -6.74 12.69 -17.94
CA ALA A 59 -5.70 11.66 -17.91
C ALA A 59 -5.69 10.66 -19.09
N PRO A 60 -6.84 10.24 -19.67
CA PRO A 60 -6.82 9.32 -20.80
C PRO A 60 -6.38 10.02 -22.10
N ASN A 61 -5.66 9.30 -22.95
CA ASN A 61 -5.29 9.80 -24.28
C ASN A 61 -6.45 9.72 -25.30
N ALA A 62 -6.25 10.26 -26.50
CA ALA A 62 -7.29 10.31 -27.54
C ALA A 62 -7.86 8.93 -27.93
N GLU A 63 -7.03 7.88 -27.96
CA GLU A 63 -7.47 6.52 -28.27
C GLU A 63 -8.26 5.90 -27.12
N GLU A 64 -7.79 6.10 -25.88
CA GLU A 64 -8.47 5.64 -24.66
C GLU A 64 -9.84 6.30 -24.49
N CYS A 65 -9.95 7.60 -24.79
CA CYS A 65 -11.22 8.33 -24.84
C CYS A 65 -12.17 7.79 -25.92
N LYS A 66 -11.65 7.50 -27.11
CA LYS A 66 -12.43 6.94 -28.22
C LYS A 66 -12.97 5.55 -27.90
N LEU A 67 -12.14 4.71 -27.26
CA LEU A 67 -12.51 3.33 -26.88
C LEU A 67 -13.27 3.27 -25.55
N GLN A 68 -13.26 4.35 -24.77
CA GLN A 68 -13.75 4.42 -23.39
C GLN A 68 -13.22 3.28 -22.51
N ALA A 69 -11.96 2.91 -22.73
CA ALA A 69 -11.33 1.78 -22.08
C ALA A 69 -9.83 1.99 -21.95
N VAL A 70 -9.25 1.54 -20.83
CA VAL A 70 -7.79 1.56 -20.59
C VAL A 70 -7.32 0.16 -20.20
N THR A 71 -6.06 -0.16 -20.49
CA THR A 71 -5.47 -1.42 -20.01
C THR A 71 -5.29 -1.39 -18.49
N LYS A 72 -5.19 -2.57 -17.87
CA LYS A 72 -4.91 -2.67 -16.44
C LYS A 72 -3.58 -2.01 -16.08
N LEU A 73 -2.53 -2.22 -16.88
CA LEU A 73 -1.23 -1.61 -16.67
C LEU A 73 -1.32 -0.09 -16.65
N ARG A 74 -1.95 0.51 -17.67
CA ARG A 74 -2.12 1.95 -17.78
C ARG A 74 -2.85 2.52 -16.57
N TYR A 75 -3.94 1.89 -16.14
CA TYR A 75 -4.69 2.34 -14.97
C TYR A 75 -3.87 2.26 -13.68
N MET A 76 -3.09 1.20 -13.49
CA MET A 76 -2.23 1.05 -12.32
C MET A 76 -1.13 2.10 -12.30
N GLN A 77 -0.48 2.36 -13.44
CA GLN A 77 0.52 3.42 -13.57
C GLN A 77 -0.08 4.81 -13.29
N PHE A 78 -1.26 5.11 -13.84
CA PHE A 78 -1.99 6.34 -13.53
C PHE A 78 -2.24 6.48 -12.02
N ARG A 79 -2.70 5.42 -11.35
CA ARG A 79 -2.92 5.42 -9.89
C ARG A 79 -1.64 5.68 -9.10
N GLU A 80 -0.53 5.11 -9.56
CA GLU A 80 0.78 5.29 -8.94
C GLU A 80 1.27 6.73 -9.14
N GLU A 81 1.04 7.31 -10.31
CA GLU A 81 1.38 8.71 -10.67
C GLU A 81 0.53 9.76 -9.96
N GLN A 82 -0.73 9.44 -9.62
CA GLN A 82 -1.63 10.37 -8.92
C GLN A 82 -1.42 10.40 -7.41
N SER A 83 -0.60 9.50 -6.85
CA SER A 83 -0.37 9.38 -5.41
C SER A 83 1.12 9.45 -5.08
N SER A 84 1.46 9.36 -3.80
CA SER A 84 2.84 9.27 -3.34
C SER A 84 3.53 7.92 -3.65
N THR A 85 2.85 6.99 -4.33
CA THR A 85 3.38 5.65 -4.61
C THR A 85 4.72 5.70 -5.36
N CYS A 86 4.79 6.46 -6.45
CA CYS A 86 6.02 6.55 -7.25
C CYS A 86 7.15 7.30 -6.54
N SER A 87 6.83 8.35 -5.77
CA SER A 87 7.83 9.24 -5.14
C SER A 87 8.32 8.73 -3.79
N HIS A 88 7.42 8.23 -2.95
CA HIS A 88 7.71 7.83 -1.57
C HIS A 88 7.71 6.31 -1.39
N GLY A 89 7.27 5.52 -2.37
CA GLY A 89 7.16 4.07 -2.24
C GLY A 89 6.02 3.61 -1.34
N PHE A 90 5.05 4.48 -1.06
CA PHE A 90 3.82 4.12 -0.37
C PHE A 90 2.73 5.14 -0.67
N ARG A 91 1.47 4.80 -0.38
CA ARG A 91 0.35 5.76 -0.35
C ARG A 91 -0.64 5.39 0.75
N ILE A 92 -1.32 6.41 1.27
CA ILE A 92 -2.38 6.23 2.28
C ILE A 92 -3.66 5.86 1.54
N GLU A 93 -4.15 4.63 1.72
CA GLU A 93 -5.36 4.17 1.03
C GLU A 93 -6.64 4.53 1.81
N ALA A 94 -6.57 4.44 3.14
CA ALA A 94 -7.71 4.74 4.00
C ALA A 94 -7.28 5.15 5.40
N MET A 95 -8.11 5.95 6.04
CA MET A 95 -8.03 6.26 7.46
C MET A 95 -9.40 6.10 8.11
N LYS A 96 -9.43 5.73 9.38
CA LYS A 96 -10.63 5.74 10.20
C LYS A 96 -10.27 6.40 11.52
N PHE A 97 -10.96 7.48 11.83
CA PHE A 97 -10.87 8.11 13.14
C PHE A 97 -11.89 7.51 14.11
N ARG A 98 -11.58 7.63 15.39
CA ARG A 98 -12.50 7.36 16.49
C ARG A 98 -13.87 8.03 16.22
N GLY A 99 -14.94 7.25 16.36
CA GLY A 99 -16.32 7.74 16.22
C GLY A 99 -16.71 8.29 14.84
N SER A 100 -15.85 8.16 13.82
CA SER A 100 -16.07 8.76 12.50
C SER A 100 -16.12 7.69 11.39
N PRO A 101 -16.85 7.95 10.29
CA PRO A 101 -16.77 7.11 9.10
C PRO A 101 -15.35 7.04 8.53
N PRO A 102 -15.00 5.95 7.81
CA PRO A 102 -13.71 5.86 7.13
C PRO A 102 -13.55 6.95 6.05
N VAL A 103 -12.38 7.58 6.03
CA VAL A 103 -11.91 8.49 4.98
C VAL A 103 -11.18 7.66 3.92
N THR A 104 -11.70 7.66 2.69
CA THR A 104 -11.16 6.89 1.56
C THR A 104 -10.82 7.74 0.34
N ASP A 105 -11.15 9.03 0.38
CA ASP A 105 -10.81 9.97 -0.70
C ASP A 105 -9.41 10.55 -0.50
N LEU A 106 -8.42 9.66 -0.58
CA LEU A 106 -6.99 9.96 -0.38
C LEU A 106 -6.18 9.67 -1.66
N LYS A 107 -6.88 9.52 -2.79
CA LYS A 107 -6.32 9.02 -4.05
C LYS A 107 -5.27 9.94 -4.66
N THR A 108 -5.34 11.22 -4.33
CA THR A 108 -4.50 12.30 -4.87
C THR A 108 -3.49 12.85 -3.86
N VAL A 109 -3.40 12.26 -2.65
CA VAL A 109 -2.36 12.61 -1.67
C VAL A 109 -1.01 12.17 -2.25
N LYS A 110 -0.21 13.15 -2.68
CA LYS A 110 0.98 12.88 -3.51
C LYS A 110 2.23 13.63 -3.07
N SER A 111 2.11 14.93 -2.85
CA SER A 111 3.25 15.77 -2.47
C SER A 111 3.70 15.49 -1.04
N ASP A 112 4.96 15.79 -0.74
CA ASP A 112 5.53 15.65 0.61
C ASP A 112 4.67 16.40 1.64
N GLU A 113 4.19 17.60 1.30
CA GLU A 113 3.32 18.40 2.16
C GLU A 113 1.98 17.71 2.43
N GLU A 114 1.30 17.20 1.40
CA GLU A 114 0.02 16.50 1.57
C GLU A 114 0.19 15.20 2.38
N VAL A 115 1.25 14.43 2.13
CA VAL A 115 1.57 13.21 2.88
C VAL A 115 1.83 13.53 4.34
N ASN A 116 2.69 14.52 4.62
CA ASN A 116 3.00 14.96 5.98
C ASN A 116 1.77 15.49 6.70
N ASN A 117 0.95 16.31 6.05
CA ASN A 117 -0.29 16.83 6.62
C ASN A 117 -1.30 15.71 6.91
N THR A 118 -1.39 14.70 6.06
CA THR A 118 -2.29 13.56 6.27
C THR A 118 -1.83 12.69 7.43
N LEU A 119 -0.53 12.41 7.54
CA LEU A 119 0.05 11.68 8.69
C LEU A 119 -0.09 12.48 10.00
N ALA A 120 0.15 13.80 9.95
CA ALA A 120 -0.02 14.68 11.09
C ALA A 120 -1.49 14.76 11.54
N LEU A 121 -2.44 14.82 10.60
CA LEU A 121 -3.87 14.75 10.90
C LEU A 121 -4.24 13.42 11.57
N PHE A 122 -3.66 12.31 11.08
CA PHE A 122 -3.93 11.00 11.65
C PHE A 122 -3.40 10.86 13.08
N LEU A 123 -2.17 11.28 13.35
CA LEU A 123 -1.53 11.10 14.66
C LEU A 123 -1.87 12.21 15.66
N GLY A 124 -2.25 13.40 15.17
CA GLY A 124 -2.43 14.60 15.98
C GLY A 124 -1.17 14.99 16.76
N ASP A 125 -1.33 15.71 17.86
CA ASP A 125 -0.23 16.14 18.75
C ASP A 125 0.29 15.02 19.68
N ARG A 126 0.03 13.75 19.34
CA ARG A 126 0.41 12.58 20.16
C ARG A 126 1.86 12.17 19.90
N HIS A 127 2.79 13.00 20.38
CA HIS A 127 4.23 12.74 20.25
C HIS A 127 4.67 11.38 20.81
N ASP A 128 4.02 10.91 21.88
CA ASP A 128 4.25 9.59 22.47
C ASP A 128 3.93 8.45 21.51
N ILE A 129 2.80 8.56 20.79
CA ILE A 129 2.37 7.59 19.79
C ILE A 129 3.29 7.62 18.58
N LYS A 130 3.66 8.82 18.11
CA LYS A 130 4.58 8.99 16.97
C LYS A 130 5.93 8.32 17.22
N GLN A 131 6.55 8.56 18.38
CA GLN A 131 7.83 7.92 18.74
C GLN A 131 7.72 6.40 18.81
N ARG A 132 6.67 5.88 19.44
CA ARG A 132 6.44 4.42 19.54
C ARG A 132 6.16 3.78 18.17
N LEU A 133 5.46 4.49 17.28
CA LEU A 133 5.26 4.06 15.90
C LEU A 133 6.59 3.96 15.16
N VAL A 134 7.44 4.99 15.23
CA VAL A 134 8.77 4.97 14.59
C VAL A 134 9.62 3.80 15.12
N VAL A 135 9.63 3.55 16.43
CA VAL A 135 10.30 2.38 17.01
C VAL A 135 9.75 1.08 16.41
N ARG A 136 8.42 0.95 16.34
CA ARG A 136 7.77 -0.23 15.78
C ARG A 136 8.08 -0.44 14.29
N LEU A 137 8.08 0.61 13.49
CA LEU A 137 8.43 0.55 12.06
C LEU A 137 9.90 0.15 11.85
N ASN A 138 10.80 0.66 12.70
CA ASN A 138 12.21 0.27 12.70
C ASN A 138 12.42 -1.21 13.06
N GLU A 139 11.65 -1.73 14.02
CA GLU A 139 11.66 -3.17 14.35
C GLU A 139 11.19 -4.02 13.15
N ILE A 140 10.10 -3.60 12.49
CA ILE A 140 9.59 -4.25 11.28
C ILE A 140 10.68 -4.27 10.22
N ARG A 141 11.25 -3.11 9.86
CA ARG A 141 12.33 -2.99 8.89
C ARG A 141 13.47 -3.95 9.18
N SER A 142 13.96 -3.95 10.42
CA SER A 142 15.08 -4.81 10.85
C SER A 142 14.78 -6.30 10.70
N LYS A 143 13.54 -6.73 10.93
CA LYS A 143 13.11 -8.12 10.72
C LYS A 143 12.99 -8.46 9.24
N LEU A 144 12.44 -7.55 8.44
CA LEU A 144 12.28 -7.73 6.99
C LEU A 144 13.65 -7.84 6.29
N ASP A 145 14.61 -6.99 6.64
CA ASP A 145 15.99 -7.02 6.09
C ASP A 145 16.71 -8.35 6.29
N ARG A 146 16.34 -9.10 7.34
CA ARG A 146 16.93 -10.40 7.68
C ARG A 146 16.07 -11.59 7.21
N SER A 147 14.84 -11.34 6.79
CA SER A 147 13.89 -12.38 6.42
C SER A 147 14.28 -13.00 5.07
N HIS A 148 14.54 -14.30 5.06
CA HIS A 148 14.74 -15.04 3.82
C HIS A 148 13.48 -15.00 2.95
N TYR A 149 12.30 -15.14 3.57
CA TYR A 149 11.02 -15.06 2.86
C TYR A 149 10.89 -13.75 2.09
N PHE A 150 11.19 -12.61 2.71
CA PHE A 150 11.09 -11.30 2.04
C PHE A 150 12.07 -11.25 0.84
N LYS A 151 13.34 -11.59 1.07
CA LYS A 151 14.38 -11.59 0.03
C LYS A 151 14.07 -12.43 -1.20
N THR A 152 13.19 -13.43 -1.09
CA THR A 152 12.82 -14.33 -2.19
C THR A 152 11.37 -14.19 -2.64
N HIS A 153 10.66 -13.13 -2.23
CA HIS A 153 9.28 -12.89 -2.67
C HIS A 153 9.07 -11.43 -3.04
N GLU A 154 8.45 -11.16 -4.20
CA GLU A 154 7.93 -9.83 -4.48
C GLU A 154 6.65 -9.60 -3.65
N ILE A 155 6.60 -8.50 -2.90
CA ILE A 155 5.55 -8.17 -1.93
C ILE A 155 4.64 -7.08 -2.49
N VAL A 156 3.90 -7.42 -3.54
CA VAL A 156 3.06 -6.47 -4.26
C VAL A 156 1.70 -6.32 -3.61
N GLY A 157 1.24 -5.06 -3.45
CA GLY A 157 -0.14 -4.76 -3.07
C GLY A 157 -0.48 -4.94 -1.59
N SER A 158 0.50 -5.37 -0.79
CA SER A 158 0.41 -5.44 0.67
C SER A 158 0.46 -4.04 1.31
N SER A 159 -0.03 -3.98 2.54
CA SER A 159 -0.11 -2.73 3.30
C SER A 159 0.55 -2.84 4.67
N ILE A 160 0.91 -1.70 5.26
CA ILE A 160 1.11 -1.56 6.70
C ILE A 160 -0.18 -0.99 7.29
N LEU A 161 -0.80 -1.74 8.20
CA LEU A 161 -1.96 -1.32 8.97
C LEU A 161 -1.49 -0.77 10.32
N ILE A 162 -1.70 0.54 10.52
CA ILE A 162 -1.40 1.23 11.77
C ILE A 162 -2.68 1.35 12.57
N ILE A 163 -2.63 0.93 13.84
CA ILE A 163 -3.78 1.00 14.76
C ILE A 163 -3.30 1.62 16.06
N TYR A 164 -4.01 2.62 16.57
CA TYR A 164 -3.74 3.17 17.89
C TYR A 164 -4.99 3.59 18.63
N ASP A 165 -4.91 3.52 19.96
CA ASP A 165 -5.88 4.10 20.88
C ASP A 165 -5.16 4.99 21.90
N ASP A 166 -5.83 5.36 22.99
CA ASP A 166 -5.26 6.24 24.00
C ASP A 166 -4.00 5.67 24.68
N THR A 167 -3.81 4.34 24.63
CA THR A 167 -2.79 3.60 25.38
C THR A 167 -1.86 2.76 24.51
N LYS A 168 -2.35 2.27 23.37
CA LYS A 168 -1.68 1.30 22.51
C LYS A 168 -1.45 1.86 21.13
N ILE A 169 -0.38 1.39 20.51
CA ILE A 169 -0.05 1.60 19.09
C ILE A 169 0.51 0.28 18.58
N GLY A 170 0.16 -0.07 17.36
CA GLY A 170 0.74 -1.18 16.66
C GLY A 170 0.76 -0.95 15.16
N ALA A 171 1.64 -1.70 14.50
CA ALA A 171 1.75 -1.76 13.06
C ALA A 171 1.98 -3.20 12.63
N TRP A 172 1.28 -3.62 11.58
CA TRP A 172 1.33 -4.96 11.02
C TRP A 172 1.32 -4.91 9.50
N LEU A 173 1.98 -5.88 8.88
CA LEU A 173 1.83 -6.09 7.45
C LEU A 173 0.59 -6.94 7.21
N ILE A 174 -0.23 -6.54 6.24
CA ILE A 174 -1.46 -7.23 5.82
C ILE A 174 -1.48 -7.40 4.29
N ASP A 175 -2.46 -8.17 3.80
CA ASP A 175 -2.75 -8.35 2.37
C ASP A 175 -1.61 -8.94 1.52
N PHE A 176 -1.23 -10.18 1.82
CA PHE A 176 -0.21 -10.93 1.06
C PHE A 176 -0.77 -11.69 -0.15
N ALA A 177 -2.00 -11.40 -0.59
CA ALA A 177 -2.68 -12.15 -1.65
C ALA A 177 -1.91 -12.16 -2.99
N LYS A 178 -1.14 -11.10 -3.24
CA LYS A 178 -0.28 -10.93 -4.42
C LYS A 178 1.21 -11.09 -4.11
N THR A 179 1.58 -11.59 -2.94
CA THR A 179 2.97 -11.95 -2.66
C THR A 179 3.34 -13.19 -3.45
N ARG A 180 4.43 -13.15 -4.21
CA ARG A 180 4.85 -14.25 -5.08
C ARG A 180 6.34 -14.52 -4.95
N GLN A 181 6.71 -15.80 -4.90
CA GLN A 181 8.11 -16.20 -4.92
C GLN A 181 8.72 -15.79 -6.27
N VAL A 182 9.92 -15.20 -6.23
CA VAL A 182 10.67 -14.83 -7.43
C VAL A 182 11.43 -16.04 -7.99
N PRO A 183 11.91 -16.00 -9.26
CA PRO A 183 12.70 -17.08 -9.83
C PRO A 183 13.92 -17.45 -8.97
N GLU A 184 14.33 -18.71 -9.04
CA GLU A 184 15.48 -19.23 -8.30
C GLU A 184 16.74 -18.37 -8.54
N HIS A 185 17.52 -18.15 -7.48
CA HIS A 185 18.69 -17.27 -7.45
C HIS A 185 18.42 -15.74 -7.55
N THR A 186 17.16 -15.32 -7.65
CA THR A 186 16.81 -13.90 -7.55
C THR A 186 16.71 -13.49 -6.08
N VAL A 187 17.40 -12.41 -5.72
CA VAL A 187 17.36 -11.82 -4.38
C VAL A 187 16.94 -10.37 -4.50
N LEU A 188 15.83 -10.04 -3.84
CA LEU A 188 15.29 -8.69 -3.81
C LEU A 188 15.91 -7.87 -2.68
N THR A 189 16.12 -6.59 -2.96
CA THR A 189 16.52 -5.60 -1.95
C THR A 189 15.31 -4.89 -1.36
N HIS A 190 14.19 -4.91 -2.10
CA HIS A 190 12.97 -4.13 -1.91
C HIS A 190 13.20 -2.62 -1.86
N ARG A 191 14.37 -2.16 -2.35
CA ARG A 191 14.79 -0.76 -2.33
C ARG A 191 15.20 -0.23 -3.68
N ARG A 192 15.80 -1.08 -4.52
CA ARG A 192 16.21 -0.67 -5.87
C ARG A 192 14.98 -0.33 -6.71
N PRO A 193 15.10 0.63 -7.65
CA PRO A 193 14.04 0.91 -8.61
C PRO A 193 13.64 -0.34 -9.38
N TRP A 194 12.33 -0.50 -9.60
CA TRP A 194 11.80 -1.55 -10.45
C TRP A 194 12.19 -1.33 -11.91
N VAL A 195 12.61 -2.40 -12.57
CA VAL A 195 12.64 -2.51 -14.02
C VAL A 195 12.06 -3.88 -14.42
N PRO A 196 11.40 -4.00 -15.58
CA PRO A 196 10.80 -5.27 -16.01
C PRO A 196 11.78 -6.46 -15.89
N GLY A 197 11.37 -7.49 -15.15
CA GLY A 197 12.13 -8.72 -14.92
C GLY A 197 13.04 -8.70 -13.69
N ASN A 198 13.25 -7.56 -13.03
CA ASN A 198 14.01 -7.52 -11.77
C ASN A 198 13.15 -7.82 -10.53
N HIS A 199 11.82 -7.83 -10.68
CA HIS A 199 10.82 -8.09 -9.63
C HIS A 199 10.84 -7.15 -8.41
N GLU A 200 11.67 -6.11 -8.39
CA GLU A 200 11.66 -5.13 -7.30
C GLU A 200 10.30 -4.40 -7.27
N GLU A 201 9.82 -4.12 -6.09
CA GLU A 201 8.53 -3.48 -5.84
C GLU A 201 8.65 -2.29 -4.91
N GLY A 202 9.83 -2.07 -4.30
CA GLY A 202 10.12 -0.89 -3.50
C GLY A 202 9.49 -0.89 -2.10
N PHE A 203 9.12 -2.06 -1.54
CA PHE A 203 8.47 -2.12 -0.22
C PHE A 203 9.33 -1.47 0.89
N LEU A 204 10.62 -1.81 0.96
CA LEU A 204 11.52 -1.27 1.97
C LEU A 204 11.95 0.17 1.66
N PHE A 205 12.02 0.55 0.38
CA PHE A 205 12.15 1.96 0.01
C PHE A 205 10.98 2.77 0.59
N GLY A 206 9.75 2.27 0.45
CA GLY A 206 8.56 2.85 1.06
C GLY A 206 8.62 2.92 2.57
N LEU A 207 9.06 1.83 3.22
CA LEU A 207 9.16 1.79 4.67
C LEU A 207 10.23 2.75 5.21
N ASP A 208 11.35 2.90 4.50
CA ASP A 208 12.40 3.86 4.87
C ASP A 208 11.85 5.30 4.81
N HIS A 209 11.16 5.67 3.72
CA HIS A 209 10.52 6.99 3.61
C HIS A 209 9.43 7.19 4.66
N LEU A 210 8.59 6.17 4.93
CA LEU A 210 7.55 6.25 5.95
C LEU A 210 8.15 6.49 7.35
N ILE A 211 9.30 5.90 7.65
CA ILE A 211 10.02 6.16 8.91
C ILE A 211 10.56 7.59 8.95
N GLU A 212 11.07 8.12 7.85
CA GLU A 212 11.65 9.47 7.78
C GLU A 212 10.61 10.59 7.95
N VAL A 213 9.40 10.40 7.43
CA VAL A 213 8.31 11.39 7.55
C VAL A 213 7.58 11.33 8.91
N ASN A 214 7.88 10.34 9.76
CA ASN A 214 7.28 10.16 11.10
C ASN A 214 8.25 10.50 12.24
#